data_AF-A0A6G0XWF1-F1
#
_entry.id   AF-A0A6G0XWF1-F1
#
_cell.length_a   1.000
_cell.length_b   1.000
_cell.length_c   1.000
_cell.angle_alpha   90.00
_cell.angle_beta   90.00
_cell.angle_gamma   90.00
#
_symmetry.space_group_name_H-M   'P 1'
#
loop_
_entity.id
_entity.type
_entity.pdbx_description
1 polymer ?
#
loop_
_entity_poly.entity_id
_entity_poly.type
_entity_poly.pdbx_seq_one_letter_code
_entity_poly.pdbx_strand_id
1 'polypeptide(L)'
;MDQTAAAYNMENARAHSVNSMGGGVQQAIQNKWMFVAGFNTINIFKDIPLGKAYEVHSYIVYWEKEAGWWFFDHTFVCPESGKILANGMTRVMLRDLKTKQRIHMPEYLALMNVSRECPEMPERVKRYHELDDQTRYRMEAWRGNEQVQPSLMEALVSPK
;
A
#
# COMPACT_ATOMS: atom_id res chain seq x y z
N MET A 1 -14.57 -14.38 -5.24
CA MET A 1 -13.68 -13.80 -4.21
C MET A 1 -14.10 -12.36 -4.00
N ASP A 2 -14.30 -11.92 -2.77
CA ASP A 2 -14.63 -10.51 -2.47
C ASP A 2 -13.36 -9.64 -2.32
N GLN A 3 -13.54 -8.34 -2.13
CA GLN A 3 -12.43 -7.39 -1.99
C GLN A 3 -11.58 -7.66 -0.74
N THR A 4 -12.19 -8.12 0.36
CA THR A 4 -11.51 -8.39 1.63
C THR A 4 -10.56 -9.57 1.50
N ALA A 5 -11.04 -10.68 0.95
CA ALA A 5 -10.25 -11.86 0.66
C ALA A 5 -9.11 -11.53 -0.31
N ALA A 6 -9.38 -10.70 -1.31
CA ALA A 6 -8.36 -10.28 -2.25
C ALA A 6 -7.27 -9.42 -1.59
N ALA A 7 -7.65 -8.46 -0.74
CA ALA A 7 -6.71 -7.64 0.03
C ALA A 7 -5.84 -8.50 0.98
N TYR A 8 -6.42 -9.51 1.60
CA TYR A 8 -5.68 -10.48 2.43
C TYR A 8 -4.67 -11.28 1.61
N ASN A 9 -5.05 -11.75 0.42
CA ASN A 9 -4.12 -12.46 -0.46
C ASN A 9 -2.99 -11.57 -0.98
N MET A 10 -3.26 -10.28 -1.24
CA MET A 10 -2.21 -9.31 -1.55
C MET A 10 -1.23 -9.14 -0.38
N GLU A 11 -1.73 -9.09 0.86
CA GLU A 11 -0.88 -9.00 2.05
C GLU A 11 0.04 -10.22 2.20
N ASN A 12 -0.51 -11.43 2.07
CA ASN A 12 0.27 -12.66 2.10
C ASN A 12 1.33 -12.67 0.99
N ALA A 13 0.96 -12.30 -0.23
CA ALA A 13 1.89 -12.24 -1.35
C ALA A 13 3.04 -11.23 -1.11
N ARG A 14 2.75 -10.07 -0.51
CA ARG A 14 3.80 -9.11 -0.11
C ARG A 14 4.72 -9.68 0.95
N ALA A 15 4.17 -10.29 1.99
CA ALA A 15 4.96 -10.88 3.07
C ALA A 15 5.91 -11.95 2.52
N HIS A 16 5.42 -12.80 1.62
CA HIS A 16 6.25 -13.78 0.92
C HIS A 16 7.32 -13.13 0.02
N SER A 17 6.96 -12.07 -0.72
CA SER A 17 7.90 -11.33 -1.58
C SER A 17 9.04 -10.72 -0.77
N VAL A 18 8.72 -10.01 0.33
CA VAL A 18 9.70 -9.39 1.25
C VAL A 18 10.55 -10.44 1.95
N ASN A 19 9.96 -11.55 2.38
CA ASN A 19 10.71 -12.62 3.04
C ASN A 19 11.65 -13.34 2.08
N SER A 20 11.26 -13.51 0.81
CA SER A 20 12.09 -14.12 -0.23
C SER A 20 13.31 -13.27 -0.59
N MET A 21 13.30 -11.97 -0.31
CA MET A 21 14.44 -11.05 -0.51
C MET A 21 15.51 -11.15 0.60
N GLY A 22 15.80 -12.36 1.11
CA GLY A 22 16.85 -12.60 2.11
C GLY A 22 16.38 -12.57 3.57
N GLY A 23 15.08 -12.75 3.84
CA GLY A 23 14.52 -12.77 5.20
C GLY A 23 14.08 -11.40 5.70
N GLY A 24 13.53 -10.54 4.84
CA GLY A 24 13.12 -9.18 5.20
C GLY A 24 12.19 -9.09 6.42
N VAL A 25 11.30 -10.06 6.59
CA VAL A 25 10.43 -10.16 7.77
C VAL A 25 11.24 -10.48 9.03
N GLN A 26 12.18 -11.42 8.94
CA GLN A 26 13.09 -11.75 10.03
C GLN A 26 13.94 -10.54 10.44
N GLN A 27 14.45 -9.79 9.46
CA GLN A 27 15.22 -8.56 9.70
C GLN A 27 14.37 -7.49 10.37
N ALA A 28 13.11 -7.32 9.94
CA ALA A 28 12.20 -6.39 10.60
C ALA A 28 11.96 -6.78 12.07
N ILE A 29 11.77 -8.06 12.37
CA ILE A 29 11.61 -8.55 13.75
C ILE A 29 12.87 -8.27 14.58
N GLN A 30 14.05 -8.64 14.08
CA GLN A 30 15.33 -8.47 14.79
C GLN A 30 15.65 -7.00 15.08
N ASN A 31 15.34 -6.11 14.13
CA ASN A 31 15.62 -4.68 14.27
C ASN A 31 14.51 -3.91 14.99
N LYS A 32 13.37 -4.55 15.30
CA LYS A 32 12.13 -3.93 15.80
C LYS A 32 11.58 -2.89 14.82
N TRP A 33 11.53 -3.25 13.55
CA TRP A 33 10.90 -2.47 12.51
C TRP A 33 9.49 -2.98 12.23
N MET A 34 8.65 -2.10 11.71
CA MET A 34 7.26 -2.39 11.36
C MET A 34 6.95 -1.87 9.97
N PHE A 35 6.39 -2.75 9.13
CA PHE A 35 5.81 -2.35 7.85
C PHE A 35 4.49 -1.64 8.10
N VAL A 36 4.33 -0.45 7.53
CA VAL A 36 3.11 0.36 7.62
C VAL A 36 2.57 0.55 6.20
N ALA A 37 1.39 0.01 5.95
CA ALA A 37 0.67 0.26 4.70
C ALA A 37 -0.01 1.63 4.79
N GLY A 38 0.34 2.53 3.87
CA GLY A 38 -0.31 3.85 3.75
C GLY A 38 -1.51 3.85 2.80
N PHE A 39 -1.54 2.90 1.87
CA PHE A 39 -2.58 2.80 0.85
C PHE A 39 -2.66 1.40 0.27
N ASN A 40 -3.87 0.94 -0.02
CA ASN A 40 -4.11 -0.32 -0.71
C ASN A 40 -5.31 -0.17 -1.65
N THR A 41 -5.14 -0.51 -2.92
CA THR A 41 -6.24 -0.57 -3.90
C THR A 41 -6.30 -1.90 -4.58
N ILE A 42 -7.52 -2.29 -4.93
CA ILE A 42 -7.79 -3.45 -5.75
C ILE A 42 -8.90 -3.16 -6.75
N ASN A 43 -8.66 -3.56 -7.99
CA ASN A 43 -9.64 -3.56 -9.07
C ASN A 43 -9.86 -5.01 -9.49
N ILE A 44 -11.07 -5.53 -9.24
CA ILE A 44 -11.48 -6.87 -9.64
C ILE A 44 -12.17 -6.75 -10.99
N PHE A 45 -11.61 -7.37 -12.03
CA PHE A 45 -12.16 -7.34 -13.38
C PHE A 45 -13.06 -8.53 -13.67
N LYS A 46 -12.76 -9.66 -13.04
CA LYS A 46 -13.47 -10.93 -13.22
C LYS A 46 -13.65 -11.59 -11.87
N ASP A 47 -14.80 -12.22 -11.70
CA ASP A 47 -15.04 -13.06 -10.54
C ASP A 47 -14.02 -14.20 -10.51
N ILE A 48 -13.41 -14.40 -9.34
CA ILE A 48 -12.62 -15.61 -9.05
C ILE A 48 -13.57 -16.60 -8.39
N PRO A 49 -13.99 -17.68 -9.08
CA PRO A 49 -14.93 -18.65 -8.54
C PRO A 49 -14.34 -19.40 -7.35
N LEU A 50 -15.18 -19.84 -6.44
CA LEU A 50 -14.77 -20.71 -5.34
C LEU A 50 -14.19 -22.02 -5.89
N GLY A 51 -13.12 -22.51 -5.26
CA GLY A 51 -12.44 -23.75 -5.66
C GLY A 51 -11.60 -23.66 -6.94
N LYS A 52 -11.49 -22.47 -7.55
CA LYS A 52 -10.58 -22.25 -8.68
C LYS A 52 -9.24 -21.70 -8.22
N ALA A 53 -8.16 -22.31 -8.71
CA ALA A 53 -6.81 -21.84 -8.48
C ALA A 53 -6.55 -20.52 -9.20
N TYR A 54 -5.74 -19.68 -8.58
CA TYR A 54 -5.21 -18.45 -9.16
C TYR A 54 -3.82 -18.20 -8.57
N GLU A 55 -3.01 -17.43 -9.28
CA GLU A 55 -1.71 -16.97 -8.82
C GLU A 55 -1.78 -15.49 -8.45
N VAL A 56 -1.03 -15.09 -7.42
CA VAL A 56 -0.86 -13.68 -7.05
C VAL A 56 0.61 -13.33 -7.25
N HIS A 57 0.86 -12.51 -8.26
CA HIS A 57 2.20 -12.00 -8.56
C HIS A 57 2.37 -10.66 -7.85
N SER A 58 3.38 -10.56 -6.98
CA SER A 58 3.59 -9.38 -6.13
C SER A 58 5.04 -8.92 -6.15
N TYR A 59 5.25 -7.71 -6.65
CA TYR A 59 6.59 -7.16 -6.86
C TYR A 59 6.71 -5.73 -6.36
N ILE A 60 7.87 -5.40 -5.81
CA ILE A 60 8.26 -3.99 -5.60
C ILE A 60 8.61 -3.42 -6.97
N VAL A 61 7.79 -2.48 -7.45
CA VAL A 61 7.92 -1.87 -8.78
C VAL A 61 8.56 -0.48 -8.73
N TYR A 62 8.51 0.19 -7.58
CA TYR A 62 9.09 1.52 -7.39
C TYR A 62 9.32 1.81 -5.90
N TRP A 63 10.22 2.73 -5.58
CA TRP A 63 10.33 3.32 -4.24
C TRP A 63 10.83 4.76 -4.28
N GLU A 64 10.29 5.58 -3.39
CA GLU A 64 10.68 6.98 -3.23
C GLU A 64 11.91 7.07 -2.33
N LYS A 65 13.02 7.58 -2.88
CA LYS A 65 14.30 7.68 -2.15
C LYS A 65 14.17 8.55 -0.89
N GLU A 66 13.49 9.70 -1.00
CA GLU A 66 13.38 10.67 0.09
C GLU A 66 12.16 10.45 0.99
N ALA A 67 11.01 10.07 0.43
CA ALA A 67 9.81 9.88 1.24
C ALA A 67 9.78 8.54 1.98
N GLY A 68 10.57 7.55 1.53
CA GLY A 68 10.69 6.23 2.15
C GLY A 68 9.54 5.27 1.84
N TRP A 69 8.70 5.59 0.85
CA TRP A 69 7.59 4.72 0.44
C TRP A 69 8.01 3.75 -0.66
N TRP A 70 7.49 2.52 -0.57
CA TRP A 70 7.72 1.43 -1.50
C TRP A 70 6.38 1.04 -2.12
N PHE A 71 6.40 0.75 -3.42
CA PHE A 71 5.20 0.44 -4.18
C PHE A 71 5.22 -1.01 -4.62
N PHE A 72 4.22 -1.75 -4.14
CA PHE A 72 3.95 -3.11 -4.56
C PHE A 72 2.85 -3.13 -5.60
N ASP A 73 3.14 -3.71 -6.75
CA ASP A 73 2.12 -4.08 -7.74
C ASP A 73 1.67 -5.53 -7.51
N HIS A 74 0.36 -5.74 -7.57
CA HIS A 74 -0.26 -7.06 -7.42
C HIS A 74 -1.07 -7.38 -8.67
N THR A 75 -0.85 -8.57 -9.22
CA THR A 75 -1.61 -9.08 -10.37
C THR A 75 -2.12 -10.48 -10.04
N PHE A 76 -3.44 -10.67 -10.15
CA PHE A 76 -4.10 -11.97 -9.97
C PHE A 76 -4.29 -12.61 -11.34
N VAL A 77 -3.78 -13.82 -11.53
CA VAL A 77 -3.76 -14.51 -12.83
C VAL A 77 -4.42 -15.88 -12.72
N CYS A 78 -5.25 -16.22 -13.70
CA CYS A 78 -5.71 -17.60 -13.87
C CYS A 78 -4.58 -18.45 -14.47
N PRO A 79 -4.06 -19.48 -13.77
CA PRO A 79 -2.92 -20.25 -14.24
C PRO A 79 -3.20 -21.01 -15.54
N GLU A 80 -4.44 -21.48 -15.73
CA GLU A 80 -4.83 -22.25 -16.92
C GLU A 80 -4.89 -21.38 -18.19
N SER A 81 -5.26 -20.11 -18.06
CA SER A 81 -5.56 -19.25 -19.22
C SER A 81 -4.67 -18.01 -19.36
N GLY A 82 -3.82 -17.74 -18.37
CA GLY A 82 -3.04 -16.50 -18.27
C GLY A 82 -3.88 -15.23 -18.13
N LYS A 83 -5.21 -15.34 -17.98
CA LYS A 83 -6.09 -14.17 -17.89
C LYS A 83 -5.89 -13.46 -16.56
N ILE A 84 -5.73 -12.15 -16.63
CA ILE A 84 -5.76 -11.27 -15.46
C ILE A 84 -7.19 -11.23 -14.90
N LEU A 85 -7.31 -11.49 -13.60
CA LEU A 85 -8.57 -11.55 -12.86
C LEU A 85 -8.79 -10.27 -12.06
N ALA A 86 -7.74 -9.77 -11.43
CA ALA A 86 -7.75 -8.57 -10.62
C ALA A 86 -6.34 -7.97 -10.57
N ASN A 87 -6.24 -6.66 -10.34
CA ASN A 87 -4.98 -5.98 -10.13
C ASN A 87 -5.08 -5.10 -8.89
N GLY A 88 -3.97 -4.94 -8.16
CA GLY A 88 -3.91 -4.04 -7.00
C GLY A 88 -2.58 -3.32 -6.89
N MET A 89 -2.56 -2.28 -6.05
CA MET A 89 -1.38 -1.48 -5.74
C MET A 89 -1.34 -1.22 -4.25
N THR A 90 -0.16 -1.28 -3.65
CA THR A 90 0.01 -0.98 -2.23
C THR A 90 1.24 -0.13 -2.00
N ARG A 91 1.06 0.98 -1.29
CA ARG A 91 2.16 1.81 -0.80
C ARG A 91 2.47 1.44 0.63
N VAL A 92 3.72 1.07 0.92
CA VAL A 92 4.17 0.71 2.26
C VAL A 92 5.45 1.45 2.64
N MET A 93 5.67 1.71 3.92
CA MET A 93 6.94 2.20 4.43
C MET A 93 7.39 1.30 5.59
N LEU A 94 8.68 1.33 5.90
CA LEU A 94 9.25 0.63 7.03
C LEU A 94 9.56 1.65 8.14
N ARG A 95 9.12 1.39 9.36
CA ARG A 95 9.31 2.28 10.51
C ARG A 95 10.08 1.59 11.61
N ASP A 96 11.13 2.22 12.12
CA ASP A 96 11.82 1.77 13.31
C ASP A 96 10.99 2.10 14.56
N LEU A 97 10.60 1.08 15.31
CA LEU A 97 9.79 1.27 16.51
C LEU A 97 10.57 1.87 17.68
N LYS A 98 11.91 1.81 17.66
CA LYS A 98 12.78 2.40 18.69
C LYS A 98 12.93 3.90 18.44
N THR A 99 13.39 4.28 17.26
CA THR A 99 13.69 5.69 16.91
C THR A 99 12.49 6.46 16.35
N LYS A 100 11.42 5.74 15.96
CA LYS A 100 10.24 6.25 15.25
C LYS A 100 10.51 6.79 13.84
N GLN A 101 11.74 6.67 13.35
CA GLN A 101 12.17 7.09 12.03
C GLN A 101 11.74 6.10 10.94
N ARG A 102 11.70 6.58 9.70
CA ARG A 102 11.49 5.73 8.52
C ARG A 102 12.82 5.08 8.14
N ILE A 103 12.76 3.83 7.72
CA ILE A 103 13.89 3.11 7.13
C ILE A 103 13.75 3.20 5.61
N HIS A 104 14.75 3.76 4.96
CA HIS A 104 14.70 4.00 3.52
C HIS A 104 15.11 2.73 2.76
N MET A 105 14.63 2.59 1.52
CA MET A 105 14.92 1.40 0.72
C MET A 105 16.43 1.14 0.56
N PRO A 106 17.31 2.14 0.31
CA PRO A 106 18.74 1.88 0.22
C PRO A 106 19.35 1.29 1.50
N GLU A 107 18.92 1.75 2.68
CA GLU A 107 19.36 1.24 3.98
C GLU A 107 18.90 -0.22 4.17
N TYR A 108 17.64 -0.49 3.82
CA TYR A 108 17.08 -1.82 3.85
C TYR A 108 17.84 -2.78 2.90
N LEU A 109 18.06 -2.37 1.65
CA LEU A 109 18.77 -3.18 0.65
C LEU A 109 20.22 -3.45 1.05
N ALA A 110 20.92 -2.47 1.63
CA ALA A 110 22.27 -2.64 2.16
C ALA A 110 22.32 -3.69 3.28
N LEU A 111 21.33 -3.70 4.18
CA LEU A 111 21.21 -4.72 5.23
C LEU A 111 21.00 -6.13 4.65
N MET A 112 20.24 -6.23 3.54
CA MET A 112 20.00 -7.49 2.85
C MET A 112 21.19 -7.92 1.97
N ASN A 113 22.26 -7.12 1.88
CA ASN A 113 23.37 -7.30 0.94
C ASN A 113 22.86 -7.39 -0.52
N VAL A 114 21.85 -6.60 -0.86
CA VAL A 114 21.27 -6.50 -2.21
C VAL A 114 21.62 -5.12 -2.77
N SER A 115 22.20 -5.08 -3.96
CA SER A 115 22.37 -3.83 -4.71
C SER A 115 21.29 -3.73 -5.77
N ARG A 116 20.44 -2.70 -5.67
CA ARG A 116 19.43 -2.41 -6.68
C ARG A 116 19.17 -0.92 -6.76
N GLU A 117 19.16 -0.41 -7.98
CA GLU A 117 18.77 0.97 -8.22
C GLU A 117 17.25 1.14 -8.16
N CYS A 118 16.84 2.36 -7.80
CA CYS A 118 15.44 2.77 -7.85
C CYS A 118 14.94 2.65 -9.30
N PRO A 119 13.91 1.82 -9.57
CA PRO A 119 13.35 1.70 -10.91
C PRO A 119 12.78 3.03 -11.40
N GLU A 120 12.66 3.19 -12.71
CA GLU A 120 11.85 4.26 -13.29
C GLU A 120 10.40 4.14 -12.78
N MET A 121 9.78 5.29 -12.46
CA MET A 121 8.42 5.32 -11.92
C MET A 121 7.40 4.79 -12.97
N PRO A 122 6.72 3.66 -12.71
CA PRO A 122 5.73 3.13 -13.63
C PRO A 122 4.49 4.03 -13.73
N GLU A 123 3.80 4.01 -14.88
CA GLU A 123 2.55 4.77 -15.10
C GLU A 123 1.48 4.54 -14.02
N ARG A 124 1.39 3.30 -13.51
CA ARG A 124 0.44 2.97 -12.45
C ARG A 124 0.74 3.68 -11.13
N VAL A 125 2.02 3.93 -10.85
CA VAL A 125 2.47 4.69 -9.68
C VAL A 125 2.23 6.19 -9.90
N LYS A 126 2.49 6.72 -11.11
CA LYS A 126 2.15 8.11 -11.47
C LYS A 126 0.66 8.40 -11.26
N ARG A 127 -0.21 7.55 -11.81
CA ARG A 127 -1.67 7.65 -11.62
C ARG A 127 -2.07 7.56 -10.15
N TYR A 128 -1.35 6.76 -9.36
CA TYR A 128 -1.57 6.75 -7.92
C TYR A 128 -1.25 8.09 -7.28
N HIS A 129 -0.10 8.70 -7.58
CA HIS A 129 0.25 10.01 -7.03
C HIS A 129 -0.79 11.07 -7.38
N GLU A 130 -1.28 11.08 -8.62
CA GLU A 130 -2.38 11.96 -9.04
C GLU A 130 -3.64 11.76 -8.18
N LEU A 131 -4.01 10.51 -7.90
CA LEU A 131 -5.17 10.19 -7.05
C LEU A 131 -4.93 10.57 -5.57
N ASP A 132 -3.71 10.36 -5.05
CA ASP A 132 -3.31 10.74 -3.69
C ASP A 132 -3.39 12.26 -3.51
N ASP A 133 -2.88 13.01 -4.49
CA ASP A 133 -2.91 14.48 -4.51
C ASP A 133 -4.34 15.03 -4.59
N GLN A 134 -5.18 14.47 -5.47
CA GLN A 134 -6.60 14.83 -5.57
C GLN A 134 -7.36 14.53 -4.27
N THR A 135 -7.05 13.40 -3.62
CA THR A 135 -7.68 13.01 -2.36
C THR A 135 -7.25 13.93 -1.24
N ARG A 136 -5.96 14.26 -1.14
CA ARG A 136 -5.43 15.23 -0.17
C ARG A 136 -6.11 16.59 -0.31
N TYR A 137 -6.19 17.12 -1.53
CA TYR A 137 -6.86 18.39 -1.80
C TYR A 137 -8.32 18.39 -1.33
N ARG A 138 -9.08 17.32 -1.60
CA ARG A 138 -10.47 17.19 -1.15
C ARG A 138 -10.60 17.11 0.36
N MET A 139 -9.70 16.38 1.03
CA MET A 139 -9.69 16.24 2.49
C MET A 139 -9.31 17.55 3.20
N GLU A 140 -8.36 18.30 2.66
CA GLU A 140 -7.98 19.62 3.16
C GLU A 140 -9.10 20.65 2.97
N ALA A 141 -9.76 20.64 1.81
CA ALA A 141 -10.93 21.48 1.56
C ALA A 141 -12.10 21.16 2.51
N TRP A 142 -12.34 19.87 2.80
CA TRP A 142 -13.35 19.46 3.78
C TRP A 142 -13.01 19.93 5.20
N ARG A 143 -11.75 19.79 5.63
CA ARG A 143 -11.26 20.29 6.94
C ARG A 143 -11.38 21.81 7.07
N GLY A 144 -11.15 22.56 5.98
CA GLY A 144 -11.35 24.01 5.95
C GLY A 144 -12.81 24.41 6.17
N ASN A 145 -13.76 23.59 5.73
CA ASN A 145 -15.19 23.83 5.95
C ASN A 145 -15.66 23.45 7.37
N GLU A 146 -14.98 22.55 8.08
CA GLU A 146 -15.28 22.24 9.49
C GLU A 146 -14.79 23.32 10.48
N GLN A 147 -13.83 24.18 10.09
CA GLN A 147 -13.33 25.23 10.98
C GLN A 147 -14.28 26.45 11.12
N VAL A 148 -15.43 26.44 10.44
CA VAL A 148 -16.50 27.40 10.63
C VAL A 148 -17.76 26.67 11.12
N GLN A 149 -17.86 26.44 12.43
CA GLN A 149 -19.08 26.67 13.22
C GLN A 149 -18.92 26.26 14.70
N PRO A 150 -18.65 27.23 15.59
CA PRO A 150 -19.02 27.14 17.00
C PRO A 150 -20.45 27.63 17.29
N SER A 151 -21.35 27.76 16.31
CA SER A 151 -22.68 28.39 16.51
C SER A 151 -23.90 27.55 16.10
N LEU A 152 -23.75 26.30 15.67
CA LEU A 152 -24.90 25.45 15.30
C LEU A 152 -25.37 24.47 16.39
N MET A 153 -24.79 24.54 17.60
CA MET A 153 -25.30 23.84 18.79
C MET A 153 -26.28 24.68 19.62
N GLU A 154 -26.31 26.01 19.50
CA GLU A 154 -27.29 26.84 20.23
C GLU A 154 -28.66 26.92 19.52
N ALA A 155 -28.72 26.65 18.20
CA ALA A 155 -29.97 26.63 17.45
C ALA A 155 -30.78 25.33 17.60
N LEU A 156 -30.20 24.27 18.19
CA LEU A 156 -30.86 22.98 18.40
C LEU A 156 -31.35 22.76 19.85
N VAL A 157 -31.19 23.75 20.74
CA VAL A 157 -31.58 23.64 22.17
C VAL A 157 -32.63 24.68 22.58
N SER A 158 -33.21 25.46 21.66
CA SER A 158 -34.30 26.39 22.00
C SER A 158 -35.66 25.84 21.56
N PRO A 159 -36.55 25.45 22.49
CA PRO A 159 -37.90 25.03 22.16
C PRO A 159 -38.79 26.26 21.99
N LYS A 160 -39.44 26.38 20.83
CA LYS A 160 -40.75 27.04 20.70
C LYS A 160 -41.61 26.27 19.71
#